data_AF-A0A0M3J8Z6-F1
#
_entry.id   AF-A0A0M3J8Z6-F1
#
_cell.length_a   1.000
_cell.length_b   1.000
_cell.length_c   1.000
_cell.angle_alpha   90.00
_cell.angle_beta   90.00
_cell.angle_gamma   90.00
#
_symmetry.space_group_name_H-M   'P 1'
#
loop_
_entity.id
_entity.type
_entity.pdbx_description
1 polymer ?
#
loop_
_entity_poly.entity_id
_entity_poly.type
_entity_poly.pdbx_seq_one_letter_code
_entity_poly.pdbx_strand_id
1 'polypeptide(L)'
;MVGEPPKLWLAWVYRKPSGEPHWTKTRLKKLFGEDVKPGKMEIFKNTATQNAELWHVKHLIELRPLTFPNGEPTIDDVNAIEIFADGRCVIDRRLVCDEEQLRLADPEKQMTGSYLSSMLGKRYHGYKDIYEDNVYTPSNISVID
;
A
#
# COMPACT_ATOMS: atom_id res chain seq x y z
N MET A 1 -16.31 14.94 -19.74
CA MET A 1 -16.96 15.72 -18.67
C MET A 1 -15.91 16.62 -18.06
N VAL A 2 -16.09 17.94 -18.17
CA VAL A 2 -15.17 18.93 -17.58
C VAL A 2 -15.56 19.03 -16.09
N GLY A 3 -15.05 18.11 -15.29
CA GLY A 3 -15.28 18.06 -13.85
C GLY A 3 -14.33 18.99 -13.11
N GLU A 4 -14.73 19.42 -11.91
CA GLU A 4 -13.86 20.16 -10.99
C GLU A 4 -12.55 19.40 -10.73
N PRO A 5 -11.41 20.10 -10.63
CA PRO A 5 -10.13 19.45 -10.39
C PRO A 5 -10.14 18.80 -8.99
N PRO A 6 -9.57 17.58 -8.86
CA PRO A 6 -9.49 16.91 -7.57
C PRO A 6 -8.59 17.67 -6.60
N LYS A 7 -8.97 17.70 -5.31
CA LYS A 7 -8.15 18.33 -4.26
C LYS A 7 -6.88 17.50 -3.97
N LEU A 8 -6.98 16.18 -4.06
CA LEU A 8 -5.94 15.23 -3.68
C LEU A 8 -5.69 14.23 -4.80
N TRP A 9 -4.44 13.80 -4.91
CA TRP A 9 -3.98 12.72 -5.76
C TRP A 9 -3.67 11.50 -4.93
N LEU A 10 -4.10 10.34 -5.41
CA LEU A 10 -3.60 9.05 -4.99
C LEU A 10 -2.52 8.63 -5.99
N ALA A 11 -1.29 8.48 -5.54
CA ALA A 11 -0.20 8.01 -6.39
C ALA A 11 0.22 6.61 -5.95
N TRP A 12 0.42 5.71 -6.91
CA TRP A 12 1.09 4.44 -6.67
C TRP A 12 2.40 4.38 -7.42
N VAL A 13 3.36 3.62 -6.90
CA VAL A 13 4.56 3.25 -7.64
C VAL A 13 4.27 1.95 -8.36
N TYR A 14 4.12 1.98 -9.68
CA TYR A 14 3.84 0.76 -10.44
C TYR A 14 5.11 0.06 -10.93
N ARG A 15 6.23 0.79 -11.04
CA ARG A 15 7.50 0.29 -11.57
C ARG A 15 8.67 0.57 -10.64
N LYS A 16 9.58 -0.39 -10.52
CA LYS A 16 10.86 -0.20 -9.79
C LYS A 16 11.72 0.85 -10.53
N PRO A 17 12.44 1.73 -9.83
CA PRO A 17 13.31 2.73 -10.46
C PRO A 17 14.65 2.13 -10.96
N SER A 18 14.65 0.87 -11.43
CA SER A 18 15.86 0.22 -11.94
C SER A 18 16.28 0.87 -13.26
N GLY A 19 17.57 1.16 -13.43
CA GLY A 19 18.10 1.86 -14.60
C GLY A 19 17.84 3.38 -14.64
N GLU A 20 17.08 3.92 -13.69
CA GLU A 20 16.80 5.37 -13.64
C GLU A 20 18.01 6.17 -13.13
N PRO A 21 18.16 7.43 -13.57
CA PRO A 21 19.17 8.33 -13.04
C PRO A 21 19.07 8.52 -11.52
N HIS A 22 20.20 8.82 -10.89
CA HIS A 22 20.29 9.01 -9.44
C HIS A 22 19.29 10.06 -8.93
N TRP A 23 19.16 11.21 -9.61
CA TRP A 23 18.23 12.27 -9.21
C TRP A 23 16.75 11.82 -9.24
N THR A 24 16.35 10.98 -10.19
CA THR A 24 14.99 10.43 -10.27
C THR A 24 14.74 9.50 -9.08
N LYS A 25 15.71 8.65 -8.73
CA LYS A 25 15.65 7.79 -7.54
C LYS A 25 15.54 8.60 -6.25
N THR A 26 16.34 9.66 -6.11
CA THR A 26 16.29 10.55 -4.93
C THR A 26 14.94 11.24 -4.80
N ARG A 27 14.36 11.74 -5.91
CA ARG A 27 13.01 12.35 -5.89
C ARG A 27 11.93 11.35 -5.51
N LEU A 28 11.99 10.15 -6.08
CA LEU A 28 11.03 9.09 -5.75
C LEU A 28 11.11 8.72 -4.26
N LYS A 29 12.32 8.60 -3.71
CA LYS A 29 12.54 8.37 -2.27
C LYS A 29 12.06 9.53 -1.40
N LYS A 30 12.23 10.78 -1.85
CA LYS A 30 11.71 11.95 -1.14
C LYS A 30 10.18 11.96 -1.08
N LEU A 31 9.52 11.50 -2.14
CA LEU A 31 8.05 11.49 -2.24
C LEU A 31 7.42 10.28 -1.52
N PHE A 32 8.00 9.09 -1.67
CA PHE A 32 7.43 7.83 -1.18
C PHE A 32 8.25 7.21 -0.02
N GLY A 33 9.24 7.89 0.55
CA GLY A 33 10.13 7.39 1.60
C GLY A 33 11.31 6.53 1.09
N GLU A 34 12.24 6.15 1.96
CA GLU A 34 13.45 5.40 1.56
C GLU A 34 13.16 3.99 1.00
N ASP A 35 12.16 3.30 1.58
CA ASP A 35 11.77 1.92 1.23
C ASP A 35 10.71 1.87 0.12
N VAL A 36 10.95 2.57 -1.00
CA VAL A 36 10.02 2.54 -2.13
C VAL A 36 10.00 1.15 -2.77
N LYS A 37 8.82 0.53 -2.79
CA LYS A 37 8.54 -0.73 -3.49
C LYS A 37 7.37 -0.54 -4.46
N PRO A 38 7.32 -1.31 -5.57
CA PRO A 38 6.11 -1.37 -6.39
C PRO A 38 4.89 -1.73 -5.55
N GLY A 39 3.77 -1.08 -5.81
CA GLY A 39 2.54 -1.20 -5.03
C GLY A 39 2.46 -0.24 -3.84
N LYS A 40 3.52 0.50 -3.50
CA LYS A 40 3.43 1.53 -2.44
C LYS A 40 2.50 2.66 -2.89
N MET A 41 1.53 2.99 -2.03
CA MET A 41 0.53 4.03 -2.26
C MET A 41 0.76 5.19 -1.29
N GLU A 42 0.65 6.42 -1.80
CA GLU A 42 0.77 7.65 -1.01
C GLU A 42 -0.23 8.70 -1.53
N ILE A 43 -0.66 9.60 -0.65
CA ILE A 43 -1.62 10.66 -0.97
C ILE A 43 -0.90 12.00 -1.04
N PHE A 44 -1.12 12.73 -2.14
CA PHE A 44 -0.50 14.02 -2.38
C PHE A 44 -1.54 15.12 -2.53
N LYS A 45 -1.21 16.33 -2.06
CA LYS A 45 -2.01 17.52 -2.30
C LYS A 45 -1.83 17.97 -3.75
N ASN A 46 -2.92 18.34 -4.42
CA ASN A 46 -2.88 18.90 -5.76
C ASN A 46 -2.41 20.37 -5.73
N THR A 47 -1.13 20.58 -5.42
CA THR A 47 -0.47 21.89 -5.45
C THR A 47 0.56 21.92 -6.57
N ALA A 48 0.81 23.11 -7.14
CA ALA A 48 1.75 23.26 -8.25
C ALA A 48 3.16 22.70 -7.93
N THR A 49 3.64 22.94 -6.71
CA THR A 49 4.94 22.43 -6.23
C THR A 49 4.98 20.91 -6.20
N GLN A 50 3.92 20.25 -5.71
CA GLN A 50 3.84 18.79 -5.66
C GLN A 50 3.69 18.20 -7.06
N ASN A 51 2.86 18.82 -7.92
CA ASN A 51 2.68 18.38 -9.29
C ASN A 51 3.98 18.44 -10.10
N ALA A 52 4.84 19.44 -9.87
CA ALA A 52 6.15 19.52 -10.50
C ALA A 52 7.07 18.35 -10.09
N GLU A 53 7.07 17.96 -8.82
CA GLU A 53 7.85 16.81 -8.34
C GLU A 53 7.32 15.49 -8.90
N LEU A 54 5.99 15.30 -8.88
CA LEU A 54 5.33 14.12 -9.43
C LEU A 54 5.54 14.01 -10.95
N TRP A 55 5.62 15.12 -11.67
CA TRP A 55 5.87 15.15 -13.11
C TRP A 55 7.21 14.54 -13.50
N HIS A 56 8.25 14.73 -12.70
CA HIS A 56 9.58 14.16 -12.96
C HIS A 56 9.63 12.64 -12.83
N VAL A 57 8.72 12.06 -12.04
CA VAL A 57 8.63 10.61 -11.79
C VAL A 57 7.39 9.98 -12.43
N LYS A 58 6.69 10.70 -13.30
CA LYS A 58 5.40 10.29 -13.91
C LYS A 58 5.43 8.96 -14.66
N HIS A 59 6.61 8.52 -15.10
CA HIS A 59 6.83 7.25 -15.80
C HIS A 59 7.11 6.07 -14.85
N LEU A 60 7.16 6.32 -13.54
CA LEU A 60 7.34 5.31 -12.50
C LEU A 60 6.10 5.17 -11.61
N ILE A 61 5.26 6.20 -11.63
CA ILE A 61 4.05 6.29 -10.83
C ILE A 61 2.82 6.28 -11.72
N GLU A 62 1.68 5.94 -11.15
CA GLU A 62 0.40 6.32 -11.75
C GLU A 62 -0.43 7.08 -10.72
N LEU A 63 -1.14 8.08 -11.24
CA LEU A 63 -1.88 9.06 -10.48
C LEU A 63 -3.36 8.88 -10.74
N ARG A 64 -4.13 8.79 -9.66
CA ARG A 64 -5.58 8.73 -9.67
C ARG A 64 -6.16 9.88 -8.83
N PRO A 65 -7.24 10.53 -9.28
CA PRO A 65 -7.93 11.52 -8.46
C PRO A 65 -8.55 10.83 -7.24
N LEU A 66 -8.36 11.39 -6.05
CA LEU A 66 -9.03 10.87 -4.85
C LEU A 66 -10.47 11.41 -4.80
N THR A 67 -11.44 10.50 -4.69
CA THR A 67 -12.87 10.78 -4.68
C THR A 67 -13.50 10.32 -3.37
N PHE A 68 -14.49 11.08 -2.90
CA PHE A 68 -15.15 10.87 -1.62
C PHE A 68 -16.65 10.61 -1.83
N PRO A 69 -17.05 9.39 -2.24
CA PRO A 69 -18.46 9.07 -2.46
C PRO A 69 -19.35 9.29 -1.23
N ASN A 70 -18.81 9.08 -0.02
CA ASN A 70 -19.54 9.20 1.23
C ASN A 70 -19.40 10.58 1.90
N GLY A 71 -18.76 11.55 1.23
CA GLY A 71 -18.37 12.83 1.81
C GLY A 71 -16.98 12.83 2.44
N GLU A 72 -16.53 14.00 2.90
CA GLU A 72 -15.22 14.16 3.52
C GLU A 72 -15.20 13.47 4.90
N PRO A 73 -14.18 12.65 5.22
CA PRO A 73 -14.10 11.95 6.49
C PRO A 73 -13.89 12.91 7.67
N THR A 74 -14.58 12.63 8.78
CA THR A 74 -14.41 13.36 10.05
C THR A 74 -13.47 12.60 10.99
N ILE A 75 -13.05 13.22 12.10
CA ILE A 75 -12.15 12.63 13.11
C ILE A 75 -12.69 11.27 13.63
N ASP A 76 -14.01 11.14 13.76
CA ASP A 76 -14.65 9.91 14.23
C ASP A 76 -14.61 8.77 13.21
N ASP A 77 -14.43 9.08 11.92
CA ASP A 77 -14.44 8.08 10.85
C ASP A 77 -13.04 7.51 10.56
N VAL A 78 -11.98 7.95 11.26
CA VAL A 78 -10.57 7.56 10.98
C VAL A 78 -10.38 6.04 10.97
N ASN A 79 -11.05 5.31 11.86
CA ASN A 79 -10.96 3.85 11.98
C ASN A 79 -11.81 3.10 10.93
N ALA A 80 -12.67 3.80 10.19
CA ALA A 80 -13.61 3.25 9.22
C ALA A 80 -13.21 3.54 7.76
N ILE A 81 -12.09 4.23 7.53
CA ILE A 81 -11.67 4.68 6.20
C ILE A 81 -10.92 3.58 5.48
N GLU A 82 -11.37 3.26 4.27
CA GLU A 82 -10.64 2.45 3.32
C GLU A 82 -10.37 3.25 2.03
N ILE A 83 -9.14 3.13 1.54
CA ILE A 83 -8.73 3.74 0.27
C ILE A 83 -8.50 2.63 -0.75
N PHE A 84 -9.35 2.61 -1.77
CA PHE A 84 -9.22 1.67 -2.86
C PHE A 84 -8.18 2.14 -3.89
N ALA A 85 -7.60 1.16 -4.57
CA ALA A 85 -6.74 1.33 -5.73
C ALA A 85 -7.36 2.24 -6.81
N ASP A 86 -8.69 2.23 -6.95
CA ASP A 86 -9.42 3.06 -7.90
C ASP A 86 -9.36 4.57 -7.60
N GLY A 87 -8.88 4.98 -6.41
CA GLY A 87 -8.96 6.36 -5.95
C GLY A 87 -10.26 6.70 -5.22
N ARG A 88 -11.03 5.69 -4.78
CA ARG A 88 -12.23 5.88 -3.95
C ARG A 88 -11.86 5.78 -2.48
N CYS A 89 -12.17 6.82 -1.71
CA CYS A 89 -12.11 6.81 -0.25
C CYS A 89 -13.50 6.51 0.30
N VAL A 90 -13.69 5.30 0.83
CA VAL A 90 -14.97 4.84 1.35
C VAL A 90 -14.89 4.79 2.87
N ILE A 91 -15.94 5.28 3.51
CA ILE A 91 -16.13 5.13 4.95
C ILE A 91 -17.04 3.91 5.13
N ASP A 92 -16.50 2.79 5.59
CA ASP A 92 -17.27 1.60 5.92
C ASP A 92 -17.32 1.41 7.44
N ARG A 93 -18.44 1.82 8.03
CA ARG A 93 -18.69 1.71 9.48
C ARG A 93 -18.85 0.27 9.96
N ARG A 94 -18.99 -0.70 9.06
CA ARG A 94 -19.09 -2.13 9.44
C ARG A 94 -17.74 -2.71 9.86
N LEU A 95 -16.64 -2.11 9.38
CA LEU A 95 -15.28 -2.51 9.70
C LEU A 95 -14.76 -1.87 10.99
N VAL A 96 -15.55 -1.00 11.63
CA VAL A 96 -15.17 -0.35 12.88
C VAL A 96 -15.09 -1.41 13.97
N CYS A 97 -13.86 -1.82 14.29
CA CYS A 97 -13.59 -2.59 15.50
C CYS A 97 -13.75 -1.67 16.70
N ASP A 98 -14.55 -2.11 17.67
CA ASP A 98 -14.63 -1.42 18.95
C ASP A 98 -13.29 -1.56 19.68
N GLU A 99 -12.83 -0.51 20.36
CA GLU A 99 -11.57 -0.57 21.12
C GLU A 99 -11.61 -1.68 22.19
N GLU A 100 -12.80 -1.96 22.73
CA GLU A 100 -13.01 -3.04 23.68
C GLU A 100 -12.84 -4.43 23.06
N GLN A 101 -13.08 -4.60 21.76
CA GLN A 101 -12.82 -5.86 21.04
C GLN A 101 -11.33 -6.03 20.73
N LEU A 102 -10.57 -4.94 20.62
CA LEU A 102 -9.12 -4.96 20.49
C LEU A 102 -8.42 -5.24 21.82
N ARG A 103 -9.08 -5.02 22.96
CA ARG A 103 -8.58 -5.40 24.28
C ARG A 103 -8.57 -6.92 24.39
N LEU A 104 -7.38 -7.49 24.30
CA LEU A 104 -7.15 -8.91 24.51
C LEU A 104 -7.71 -9.33 25.88
N ALA A 105 -8.50 -10.40 25.92
CA ALA A 105 -9.24 -10.84 27.09
C ALA A 105 -8.37 -11.21 28.32
N ASP A 106 -7.06 -11.43 28.15
CA ASP A 106 -6.18 -11.83 29.24
C ASP A 106 -4.70 -11.48 28.92
N PRO A 107 -4.06 -10.54 29.65
CA PRO A 107 -2.66 -10.18 29.46
C PRO A 107 -1.69 -11.34 29.73
N GLU A 108 -2.06 -12.27 30.61
CA GLU A 108 -1.20 -13.37 31.04
C GLU A 108 -1.33 -14.63 30.16
N LYS A 109 -2.40 -14.75 29.37
CA LYS A 109 -2.56 -15.83 28.36
C LYS A 109 -1.99 -15.46 26.99
N GLN A 110 -1.19 -14.40 26.92
CA GLN A 110 -0.56 -14.00 25.67
C GLN A 110 0.43 -15.07 25.20
N MET A 111 0.19 -15.56 23.99
CA MET A 111 1.25 -16.17 23.21
C MET A 111 2.33 -15.11 22.98
N THR A 112 3.56 -15.36 23.41
CA THR A 112 4.65 -14.41 23.19
C THR A 112 4.80 -14.13 21.69
N GLY A 113 5.23 -12.92 21.31
CA GLY A 113 5.47 -12.59 19.89
C GLY A 113 6.42 -13.56 19.21
N SER A 114 7.38 -14.12 19.97
CA SER A 114 8.26 -15.22 19.53
C SER A 114 7.48 -16.51 19.22
N TYR A 115 6.57 -16.91 20.10
CA TYR A 115 5.75 -18.10 19.90
C TYR A 115 4.78 -17.96 18.72
N LEU A 116 4.14 -16.79 18.56
CA LEU A 116 3.30 -16.49 17.38
C LEU A 116 4.11 -16.53 16.09
N SER A 117 5.29 -15.89 16.07
CA SER A 117 6.18 -15.89 14.91
C SER A 117 6.66 -17.30 14.56
N SER A 118 6.99 -18.11 15.57
CA SER A 118 7.36 -19.52 15.39
C SER A 118 6.20 -20.35 14.84
N MET A 119 4.98 -20.16 15.34
CA MET A 119 3.79 -20.89 14.89
C MET A 119 3.42 -20.52 13.45
N LEU A 120 3.40 -19.22 13.12
CA LEU A 120 3.15 -18.72 11.76
C LEU A 120 4.24 -19.18 10.79
N GLY A 121 5.50 -19.11 11.20
CA GLY A 121 6.64 -19.62 10.43
C GLY A 121 6.53 -21.12 10.16
N LYS A 122 6.18 -21.93 11.17
CA LYS A 122 5.94 -23.37 10.99
C LYS A 122 4.84 -23.65 9.97
N ARG A 123 3.72 -22.92 10.03
CA ARG A 123 2.64 -23.06 9.03
C ARG A 123 3.12 -22.64 7.64
N TYR A 124 3.76 -21.50 7.52
CA TYR A 124 4.31 -21.02 6.25
C TYR A 124 5.28 -22.03 5.63
N HIS A 125 6.22 -22.55 6.42
CA HIS A 125 7.19 -23.53 5.96
C HIS A 125 6.57 -24.89 5.62
N GLY A 126 5.55 -25.33 6.36
CA GLY A 126 4.83 -26.57 6.05
C GLY A 126 4.05 -26.51 4.73
N TYR A 127 3.71 -25.31 4.26
CA TYR A 127 3.07 -25.09 2.96
C TYR A 127 4.03 -24.53 1.92
N LYS A 128 5.33 -24.42 2.24
CA LYS A 128 6.33 -23.83 1.35
C LYS A 128 6.38 -24.57 0.01
N ASP A 129 6.29 -25.88 0.04
CA ASP A 129 6.31 -26.74 -1.15
C ASP A 129 5.10 -26.45 -2.06
N ILE A 130 3.92 -26.17 -1.50
CA ILE A 130 2.72 -25.76 -2.28
C ILE A 130 2.94 -24.39 -2.96
N TYR A 131 3.65 -23.49 -2.29
CA TYR A 131 3.94 -22.16 -2.83
C TYR A 131 5.10 -22.15 -3.84
N GLU A 132 6.05 -23.08 -3.73
CA GLU A 132 7.25 -23.15 -4.58
C GLU A 132 7.12 -24.16 -5.74
N ASP A 133 6.31 -25.22 -5.62
CA ASP A 133 6.09 -26.25 -6.66
C ASP A 133 5.06 -25.88 -7.74
N ASN A 134 4.54 -24.65 -7.75
CA ASN A 134 3.74 -24.22 -8.89
C ASN A 134 4.64 -23.89 -10.09
N VAL A 135 4.17 -24.22 -11.30
CA VAL A 135 4.87 -24.02 -12.60
C VAL A 135 5.17 -22.53 -12.87
N TYR A 136 4.62 -21.61 -12.06
CA TYR A 136 4.69 -20.18 -12.25
C TYR A 136 5.69 -19.47 -11.31
N THR A 137 6.39 -20.19 -10.43
CA THR A 137 7.44 -19.60 -9.58
C THR A 137 8.74 -19.40 -10.39
N PRO A 138 9.32 -18.18 -10.45
CA PRO A 138 10.47 -17.87 -11.32
C PRO A 138 11.72 -18.72 -11.08
N SER A 139 11.85 -19.31 -9.88
CA SER A 139 12.99 -20.14 -9.48
C SER A 139 13.10 -21.45 -10.26
N ASN A 140 12.01 -21.95 -10.85
CA ASN A 140 11.94 -23.23 -11.58
C ASN A 140 11.89 -23.08 -13.12
N ILE A 141 12.07 -21.87 -13.65
CA ILE A 141 12.17 -21.66 -15.10
C ILE A 141 13.62 -21.94 -15.53
N SER A 142 13.94 -23.19 -15.83
CA SER A 142 15.10 -23.49 -16.67
C SER A 142 14.70 -23.23 -18.13
N VAL A 143 15.15 -22.11 -18.69
CA VAL A 143 15.16 -21.93 -20.15
C VAL A 143 16.15 -22.95 -20.69
N ILE A 144 15.64 -23.93 -21.43
CA ILE A 144 16.47 -24.87 -22.19
C ILE A 144 16.84 -24.12 -23.47
N ASP A 145 18.14 -23.84 -23.66
CA ASP A 145 18.71 -23.38 -24.94
C ASP A 145 18.62 -24.47 -26.02
#